data_AF-A0A5C8RST8-F1
#
_entry.id   AF-A0A5C8RST8-F1
#
_cell.length_a   1.000
_cell.length_b   1.000
_cell.length_c   1.000
_cell.angle_alpha   90.00
_cell.angle_beta   90.00
_cell.angle_gamma   90.00
#
_symmetry.space_group_name_H-M   'P 1'
#
loop_
_entity.id
_entity.type
_entity.pdbx_description
1 polymer ?
#
loop_
_entity_poly.entity_id
_entity_poly.type
_entity_poly.pdbx_seq_one_letter_code
_entity_poly.pdbx_strand_id
1 'polypeptide(L)'
;MSPLPSYAESYQKAGSELQIGETATVPHLVPKGPEVPIELRITAIEEGSANDLKGFEIPVNLKNARPIYVRYEYKNLSDADLSAQSIGAFVAIDDRDQAHAPVSTLSGGTFTTCATPTAKALTQGKTGQGCLLFMIHANGRLKAAAYKGHYRSEGGTNPQASYPIYYNPVRWTASKSATVPSGERRTIIQ
;
A
#
# COMPACT_ATOMS: atom_id res chain seq x y z
N MET A 1 6.72 -35.56 -2.93
CA MET A 1 6.81 -34.09 -2.95
C MET A 1 5.59 -33.59 -3.70
N SER A 2 4.59 -33.07 -2.98
CA SER A 2 3.41 -32.46 -3.63
C SER A 2 3.83 -31.12 -4.24
N PRO A 3 3.40 -30.79 -5.46
CA PRO A 3 3.66 -29.48 -6.03
C PRO A 3 2.95 -28.42 -5.17
N LEU A 4 3.67 -27.36 -4.81
CA LEU A 4 3.04 -26.15 -4.27
C LEU A 4 1.96 -25.72 -5.28
N PRO A 5 0.72 -25.40 -4.85
CA PRO A 5 -0.28 -24.88 -5.77
C PRO A 5 0.31 -23.66 -6.48
N SER A 6 0.15 -23.61 -7.80
CA SER A 6 0.64 -22.53 -8.66
C SER A 6 -0.11 -21.23 -8.32
N TYR A 7 0.31 -20.53 -7.27
CA TYR A 7 -0.29 -19.27 -6.87
C TYR A 7 -0.07 -18.16 -7.92
N ALA A 8 0.93 -18.32 -8.80
CA ALA A 8 1.25 -17.40 -9.88
C ALA A 8 0.11 -17.18 -10.89
N GLU A 9 -0.74 -18.19 -11.11
CA GLU A 9 -1.90 -18.08 -12.02
C GLU A 9 -3.15 -17.47 -11.34
N SER A 10 -3.08 -17.18 -10.03
CA SER A 10 -4.20 -16.66 -9.22
C SER A 10 -4.04 -15.20 -8.80
N TYR A 11 -2.96 -14.53 -9.21
CA TYR A 11 -2.72 -13.14 -8.87
C TYR A 11 -3.48 -12.17 -9.78
N GLN A 12 -3.85 -11.04 -9.19
CA GLN A 12 -4.36 -9.90 -9.93
C GLN A 12 -3.31 -9.48 -10.96
N LYS A 13 -3.78 -9.27 -12.20
CA LYS A 13 -2.91 -8.89 -13.31
C LYS A 13 -2.13 -7.61 -12.98
N ALA A 14 -0.83 -7.61 -13.26
CA ALA A 14 0.01 -6.43 -13.14
C ALA A 14 -0.56 -5.28 -13.99
N GLY A 15 -0.59 -4.07 -13.42
CA GLY A 15 -1.18 -2.87 -14.02
C GLY A 15 -2.69 -2.80 -13.97
N SER A 16 -3.37 -3.74 -13.31
CA SER A 16 -4.81 -3.61 -13.09
C SER A 16 -5.14 -2.38 -12.27
N GLU A 17 -6.25 -1.74 -12.64
CA GLU A 17 -6.88 -0.67 -11.88
C GLU A 17 -8.14 -1.22 -11.22
N LEU A 18 -8.24 -0.98 -9.92
CA LEU A 18 -9.32 -1.35 -9.03
C LEU A 18 -9.88 -0.10 -8.37
N GLN A 19 -11.11 -0.15 -7.90
CA GLN A 19 -11.71 0.87 -7.07
C GLN A 19 -11.40 0.61 -5.59
N ILE A 20 -11.33 1.66 -4.78
CA ILE A 20 -11.29 1.52 -3.32
C ILE A 20 -12.43 0.60 -2.86
N GLY A 21 -12.12 -0.34 -1.96
CA GLY A 21 -13.03 -1.38 -1.49
C GLY A 21 -12.92 -2.71 -2.25
N GLU A 22 -12.44 -2.70 -3.50
CA GLU A 22 -12.21 -3.93 -4.26
C GLU A 22 -10.98 -4.69 -3.77
N THR A 23 -11.09 -6.01 -3.85
CA THR A 23 -10.07 -6.95 -3.37
C THR A 23 -9.19 -7.44 -4.52
N ALA A 24 -7.89 -7.56 -4.28
CA ALA A 24 -6.93 -8.22 -5.16
C ALA A 24 -6.18 -9.33 -4.42
N THR A 25 -5.93 -10.45 -5.09
CA THR A 25 -4.91 -11.40 -4.64
C THR A 25 -3.57 -10.99 -5.23
N VAL A 26 -2.56 -10.75 -4.39
CA VAL A 26 -1.23 -10.29 -4.82
C VAL A 26 -0.12 -11.13 -4.18
N PRO A 27 1.07 -11.20 -4.80
CA PRO A 27 2.22 -11.86 -4.20
C PRO A 27 2.80 -11.02 -3.07
N HIS A 28 3.19 -11.69 -1.99
CA HIS A 28 4.03 -11.16 -0.92
C HIS A 28 5.32 -11.97 -0.86
N LEU A 29 6.47 -11.31 -0.99
CA LEU A 29 7.77 -11.96 -0.93
C LEU A 29 8.18 -12.17 0.53
N VAL A 30 8.28 -13.43 0.97
CA VAL A 30 8.82 -13.77 2.29
C VAL A 30 10.34 -13.60 2.27
N PRO A 31 10.97 -12.92 3.26
CA PRO A 31 12.42 -12.80 3.35
C PRO A 31 13.11 -14.16 3.30
N LYS A 32 13.99 -14.35 2.32
CA LYS A 32 14.69 -15.63 2.04
C LYS A 32 13.75 -16.81 1.70
N GLY A 33 12.46 -16.56 1.49
CA GLY A 33 11.45 -17.55 1.17
C GLY A 33 10.83 -17.33 -0.23
N PRO A 34 9.73 -18.04 -0.53
CA PRO A 34 8.99 -17.86 -1.77
C PRO A 34 8.09 -16.61 -1.73
N GLU A 35 7.52 -16.26 -2.88
CA GLU A 35 6.33 -15.43 -2.92
C GLU A 35 5.11 -16.25 -2.48
N VAL A 36 4.29 -15.66 -1.61
CA VAL A 36 3.06 -16.27 -1.09
C VAL A 36 1.86 -15.38 -1.38
N PRO A 37 0.66 -15.95 -1.57
CA PRO A 37 -0.54 -15.17 -1.84
C PRO A 37 -1.04 -14.44 -0.58
N ILE A 38 -1.35 -13.17 -0.75
CA ILE A 38 -2.16 -12.41 0.19
C ILE A 38 -3.36 -11.81 -0.53
N GLU A 39 -4.50 -11.76 0.16
CA GLU A 39 -5.62 -10.92 -0.21
C GLU A 39 -5.32 -9.49 0.26
N LEU A 40 -5.61 -8.49 -0.55
CA LEU A 40 -5.35 -7.08 -0.25
C LEU A 40 -6.52 -6.22 -0.72
N ARG A 41 -6.95 -5.27 0.10
CA ARG A 41 -7.88 -4.21 -0.30
C ARG A 41 -7.52 -2.89 0.35
N ILE A 42 -7.64 -1.79 -0.40
CA ILE A 42 -7.62 -0.45 0.19
C ILE A 42 -9.03 -0.14 0.67
N THR A 43 -9.14 0.17 1.95
CA THR A 43 -10.42 0.46 2.62
C THR A 43 -10.73 1.95 2.66
N ALA A 44 -9.70 2.80 2.73
CA ALA A 44 -9.87 4.24 2.71
C ALA A 44 -8.60 4.94 2.23
N ILE A 45 -8.80 6.09 1.60
CA ILE A 45 -7.76 7.07 1.31
C ILE A 45 -8.26 8.41 1.84
N GLU A 46 -7.50 9.02 2.74
CA GLU A 46 -7.90 10.23 3.45
C GLU A 46 -6.83 11.30 3.32
N GLU A 47 -7.21 12.51 2.92
CA GLU A 47 -6.32 13.66 3.03
C GLU A 47 -6.33 14.16 4.48
N GLY A 48 -5.16 14.16 5.10
CA GLY A 48 -4.96 14.73 6.42
C GLY A 48 -4.72 16.23 6.37
N SER A 49 -4.40 16.81 7.52
CA SER A 49 -4.10 18.22 7.68
C SER A 49 -2.66 18.45 8.14
N ALA A 50 -2.11 19.63 7.84
CA ALA A 50 -0.79 20.01 8.36
C ALA A 50 -0.73 19.99 9.90
N ASN A 51 -1.87 20.17 10.58
CA ASN A 51 -1.95 20.09 12.04
C ASN A 51 -1.67 18.69 12.58
N ASP A 52 -1.93 17.63 11.81
CA ASP A 52 -1.64 16.25 12.22
C ASP A 52 -0.13 16.00 12.34
N LEU A 53 0.67 16.88 11.73
CA LEU A 53 2.13 16.85 11.75
C LEU A 53 2.72 17.88 12.74
N LYS A 54 1.89 18.53 13.56
CA LYS A 54 2.37 19.50 14.54
C LYS A 54 3.28 18.81 15.56
N GLY A 55 4.48 19.36 15.74
CA GLY A 55 5.50 18.81 16.63
C GLY A 55 6.45 17.83 15.96
N PHE A 56 6.20 17.44 14.71
CA PHE A 56 7.16 16.67 13.93
C PHE A 56 8.16 17.57 13.19
N GLU A 57 9.39 17.10 13.08
CA GLU A 57 10.40 17.66 12.20
C GLU A 57 10.13 17.21 10.77
N ILE A 58 9.59 18.11 9.95
CA ILE A 58 9.30 17.83 8.54
C ILE A 58 10.53 18.20 7.68
N PRO A 59 11.09 17.24 6.91
CA PRO A 59 12.18 17.50 5.99
C PRO A 59 11.86 18.66 5.03
N VAL A 60 12.89 19.43 4.65
CA VAL A 60 12.70 20.66 3.84
C VAL A 60 11.96 20.39 2.53
N ASN A 61 12.21 19.24 1.90
CA ASN A 61 11.58 18.82 0.66
C ASN A 61 10.10 18.45 0.84
N LEU A 62 9.61 18.23 2.06
CA LEU A 62 8.21 17.88 2.35
C LEU A 62 7.42 19.01 3.02
N LYS A 63 8.03 20.19 3.24
CA LYS A 63 7.37 21.32 3.95
C LYS A 63 6.07 21.80 3.30
N ASN A 64 5.96 21.69 1.97
CA ASN A 64 4.77 22.06 1.21
C ASN A 64 3.93 20.85 0.80
N ALA A 65 4.13 19.69 1.43
CA ALA A 65 3.37 18.49 1.15
C ALA A 65 2.22 18.31 2.15
N ARG A 66 1.15 17.68 1.69
CA ARG A 66 -0.02 17.32 2.47
C ARG A 66 0.05 15.83 2.85
N PRO A 67 -0.30 15.46 4.09
CA PRO A 67 -0.36 14.08 4.49
C PRO A 67 -1.55 13.36 3.83
N ILE A 68 -1.30 12.19 3.28
CA ILE A 68 -2.31 11.28 2.74
C ILE A 68 -2.22 9.97 3.50
N TYR A 69 -3.34 9.52 4.07
CA TYR A 69 -3.44 8.26 4.79
C TYR A 69 -4.08 7.21 3.89
N VAL A 70 -3.40 6.09 3.70
CA VAL A 70 -3.93 4.93 2.96
C VAL A 70 -4.14 3.80 3.96
N ARG A 71 -5.40 3.45 4.19
CA ARG A 71 -5.81 2.34 5.05
C ARG A 71 -6.09 1.11 4.21
N TYR A 72 -5.55 -0.01 4.61
CA TYR A 72 -5.72 -1.27 3.90
C TYR A 72 -5.92 -2.43 4.86
N GLU A 73 -6.53 -3.47 4.33
CA GLU A 73 -6.66 -4.75 4.99
C GLU A 73 -5.98 -5.81 4.15
N TYR A 74 -5.47 -6.82 4.83
CA TYR A 74 -4.83 -7.95 4.19
C TYR A 74 -5.21 -9.25 4.87
N LYS A 75 -5.20 -10.34 4.10
CA LYS A 75 -5.43 -11.70 4.59
C LYS A 75 -4.33 -12.61 4.09
N ASN A 76 -3.78 -13.42 4.98
CA ASN A 76 -2.86 -14.47 4.57
C ASN A 76 -3.63 -15.62 3.92
N LEU A 77 -3.36 -15.91 2.65
CA LEU A 77 -3.98 -17.04 1.94
C LEU A 77 -3.07 -18.27 1.87
N SER A 78 -1.84 -18.14 2.37
CA SER A 78 -0.83 -19.19 2.41
C SER A 78 -0.79 -19.92 3.75
N ASP A 79 -0.11 -21.05 3.77
CA ASP A 79 0.19 -21.83 4.98
C ASP A 79 1.37 -21.25 5.80
N ALA A 80 2.18 -20.38 5.22
CA ALA A 80 3.28 -19.70 5.90
C ALA A 80 2.77 -18.76 7.00
N ASP A 81 3.45 -18.71 8.15
CA ASP A 81 3.15 -17.71 9.18
C ASP A 81 3.80 -16.36 8.83
N LEU A 82 2.96 -15.36 8.60
CA LEU A 82 3.38 -14.01 8.22
C LEU A 82 3.40 -13.03 9.41
N SER A 83 3.25 -13.50 10.65
CA SER A 83 3.14 -12.64 11.84
C SER A 83 4.35 -11.72 12.06
N ALA A 84 5.54 -12.13 11.59
CA ALA A 84 6.77 -11.34 11.68
C ALA A 84 7.03 -10.45 10.45
N GLN A 85 6.11 -10.44 9.47
CA GLN A 85 6.29 -9.72 8.21
C GLN A 85 5.66 -8.34 8.24
N SER A 86 6.33 -7.38 7.58
CA SER A 86 5.71 -6.10 7.25
C SER A 86 4.93 -6.26 5.95
N ILE A 87 3.61 -6.28 6.04
CA ILE A 87 2.73 -6.23 4.87
C ILE A 87 2.49 -4.75 4.50
N GLY A 88 2.30 -4.45 3.21
CA GLY A 88 1.99 -3.09 2.76
C GLY A 88 3.06 -2.43 1.89
N ALA A 89 3.56 -3.14 0.87
CA ALA A 89 4.51 -2.62 -0.11
C ALA A 89 3.85 -1.66 -1.14
N PHE A 90 3.19 -0.62 -0.64
CA PHE A 90 2.49 0.36 -1.47
C PHE A 90 3.38 1.56 -1.83
N VAL A 91 3.02 2.21 -2.93
CA VAL A 91 3.41 3.57 -3.29
C VAL A 91 2.16 4.40 -3.57
N ALA A 92 2.23 5.70 -3.33
CA ALA A 92 1.23 6.64 -3.80
C ALA A 92 1.60 7.12 -5.21
N ILE A 93 0.64 7.14 -6.13
CA ILE A 93 0.81 7.66 -7.48
C ILE A 93 0.06 8.99 -7.57
N ASP A 94 0.75 10.05 -7.98
CA ASP A 94 0.13 11.37 -8.17
C ASP A 94 -0.47 11.55 -9.58
N ASP A 95 -1.14 12.68 -9.80
CA ASP A 95 -1.78 13.05 -11.07
C ASP A 95 -0.79 13.38 -12.21
N ARG A 96 0.50 13.30 -11.94
CA ARG A 96 1.59 13.38 -12.93
C ARG A 96 2.29 12.02 -13.10
N ASP A 97 1.67 10.95 -12.61
CA ASP A 97 2.16 9.57 -12.61
C ASP A 97 3.50 9.38 -11.87
N GLN A 98 3.82 10.26 -10.91
CA GLN A 98 4.99 10.11 -10.05
C GLN A 98 4.67 9.20 -8.86
N ALA A 99 5.58 8.27 -8.56
CA ALA A 99 5.48 7.37 -7.41
C ALA A 99 6.16 7.97 -6.17
N HIS A 100 5.43 7.95 -5.05
CA HIS A 100 5.86 8.46 -3.76
C HIS A 100 5.93 7.31 -2.75
N ALA A 101 7.08 7.17 -2.09
CA ALA A 101 7.26 6.17 -1.04
C ALA A 101 6.50 6.59 0.24
N PRO A 102 6.06 5.62 1.07
CA PRO A 102 5.49 5.94 2.36
C PRO A 102 6.55 6.59 3.26
N VAL A 103 6.12 7.51 4.11
CA VAL A 103 6.96 8.11 5.13
C VAL A 103 7.23 7.07 6.21
N SER A 104 8.49 6.69 6.36
CA SER A 104 8.93 5.70 7.35
C SER A 104 9.46 6.32 8.64
N THR A 105 9.89 7.59 8.60
CA THR A 105 10.47 8.28 9.76
C THR A 105 10.08 9.76 9.78
N LEU A 106 9.40 10.18 10.85
CA LEU A 106 9.29 11.58 11.25
C LEU A 106 9.73 11.67 12.72
N SER A 107 10.65 12.56 13.03
CA SER A 107 11.15 12.77 14.40
C SER A 107 10.32 13.82 15.13
N GLY A 108 10.35 13.83 16.46
CA GLY A 108 9.80 14.93 17.29
C GLY A 108 8.42 14.70 17.92
N GLY A 109 7.70 13.63 17.58
CA GLY A 109 6.35 13.38 18.14
C GLY A 109 5.88 11.93 18.12
N THR A 110 4.65 11.71 18.62
CA THR A 110 3.95 10.41 18.53
C THR A 110 2.81 10.52 17.52
N PHE A 111 2.83 9.69 16.49
CA PHE A 111 1.86 9.76 15.40
C PHE A 111 0.77 8.70 15.58
N THR A 112 -0.46 9.12 15.87
CA THR A 112 -1.57 8.20 16.20
C THR A 112 -2.62 8.10 15.10
N THR A 113 -2.69 9.07 14.17
CA THR A 113 -3.75 9.15 13.14
C THR A 113 -3.73 7.95 12.17
N CYS A 114 -2.54 7.45 11.85
CA CYS A 114 -2.32 6.32 10.93
C CYS A 114 -1.46 5.26 11.61
N ALA A 115 -1.98 4.67 12.71
CA ALA A 115 -1.31 3.56 13.37
C ALA A 115 -1.60 2.24 12.64
N THR A 116 -0.55 1.44 12.43
CA THR A 116 -0.68 0.05 12.01
C THR A 116 -0.64 -0.82 13.27
N PRO A 117 -1.76 -1.40 13.71
CA PRO A 117 -1.74 -2.29 14.87
C PRO A 117 -0.87 -3.50 14.53
N THR A 118 -0.03 -3.93 15.47
CA THR A 118 0.73 -5.18 15.30
C THR A 118 -0.26 -6.34 15.18
N ALA A 119 -0.24 -7.03 14.04
CA ALA A 119 -1.02 -8.25 13.88
C ALA A 119 -0.47 -9.30 14.85
N LYS A 120 -1.23 -9.64 15.90
CA LYS A 120 -0.81 -10.61 16.93
C LYS A 120 -0.57 -12.01 16.36
N ALA A 121 -1.28 -12.35 15.28
CA ALA A 121 -1.09 -13.57 14.51
C ALA A 121 -1.57 -13.33 13.08
N LEU A 122 -0.77 -13.78 12.10
CA LEU A 122 -1.05 -13.71 10.67
C LEU A 122 -0.78 -15.07 10.01
N THR A 123 -1.34 -16.12 10.60
CA THR A 123 -1.39 -17.48 10.03
C THR A 123 -2.46 -17.58 8.93
N GLN A 124 -2.55 -18.73 8.26
CA GLN A 124 -3.50 -18.95 7.17
C GLN A 124 -4.93 -18.50 7.51
N GLY A 125 -5.53 -17.74 6.61
CA GLY A 125 -6.89 -17.21 6.71
C GLY A 125 -7.05 -16.04 7.69
N LYS A 126 -6.02 -15.69 8.47
CA LYS A 126 -6.05 -14.54 9.38
C LYS A 126 -5.88 -13.24 8.62
N THR A 127 -6.52 -12.21 9.15
CA THR A 127 -6.50 -10.85 8.62
C THR A 127 -5.67 -9.93 9.50
N GLY A 128 -5.11 -8.91 8.88
CA GLY A 128 -4.54 -7.75 9.55
C GLY A 128 -4.96 -6.47 8.86
N GLN A 129 -4.67 -5.37 9.51
CA GLN A 129 -4.93 -4.03 9.00
C GLN A 129 -3.62 -3.25 8.99
N GLY A 130 -3.51 -2.31 8.08
CA GLY A 130 -2.39 -1.40 8.06
C GLY A 130 -2.77 -0.01 7.57
N CYS A 131 -1.88 0.91 7.86
CA CYS A 131 -2.02 2.31 7.52
C CYS A 131 -0.66 2.86 7.08
N LEU A 132 -0.63 3.53 5.94
CA LEU A 132 0.56 4.20 5.41
C LEU A 132 0.30 5.70 5.30
N LEU A 133 1.28 6.49 5.74
CA LEU A 133 1.34 7.92 5.51
C LEU A 133 2.19 8.20 4.27
N PHE A 134 1.64 8.94 3.32
CA PHE A 134 2.35 9.51 2.19
C PHE A 134 2.34 11.04 2.30
N MET A 135 3.32 11.70 1.70
CA MET A 135 3.38 13.15 1.63
C MET A 135 3.36 13.57 0.17
N ILE A 136 2.25 14.17 -0.26
CA ILE A 136 2.07 14.63 -1.65
C ILE A 136 2.20 16.14 -1.70
N HIS A 137 3.09 16.64 -2.55
CA HIS A 137 3.32 18.09 -2.70
C HIS A 137 2.02 18.85 -3.04
N ALA A 138 1.93 20.10 -2.60
CA ALA A 138 0.72 20.89 -2.72
C ALA A 138 0.19 21.04 -4.16
N ASN A 139 1.08 20.97 -5.16
CA ASN A 139 0.76 21.06 -6.59
C ASN A 139 0.44 19.70 -7.25
N GLY A 140 0.48 18.60 -6.50
CA GLY A 140 0.04 17.28 -6.96
C GLY A 140 -1.22 16.83 -6.24
N ARG A 141 -1.98 15.94 -6.88
CA ARG A 141 -3.10 15.24 -6.26
C ARG A 141 -2.85 13.76 -6.28
N LEU A 142 -3.34 13.04 -5.28
CA LEU A 142 -3.29 11.58 -5.33
C LEU A 142 -4.20 11.08 -6.47
N LYS A 143 -3.64 10.27 -7.36
CA LYS A 143 -4.35 9.56 -8.42
C LYS A 143 -4.70 8.14 -8.00
N ALA A 144 -3.76 7.45 -7.36
CA ALA A 144 -3.95 6.08 -6.89
C ALA A 144 -3.05 5.75 -5.70
N ALA A 145 -3.42 4.73 -4.94
CA ALA A 145 -2.49 3.98 -4.11
C ALA A 145 -2.24 2.63 -4.78
N ALA A 146 -0.98 2.24 -4.93
CA ALA A 146 -0.58 1.13 -5.78
C ALA A 146 0.30 0.13 -5.02
N TYR A 147 -0.08 -1.15 -5.03
CA TYR A 147 0.72 -2.22 -4.46
C TYR A 147 1.78 -2.65 -5.47
N LYS A 148 3.06 -2.39 -5.15
CA LYS A 148 4.18 -2.78 -6.00
C LYS A 148 4.87 -4.07 -5.54
N GLY A 149 4.53 -4.59 -4.36
CA GLY A 149 5.21 -5.76 -3.81
C GLY A 149 6.71 -5.50 -3.60
N HIS A 150 7.46 -6.59 -3.49
CA HIS A 150 8.91 -6.59 -3.42
C HIS A 150 9.46 -7.51 -4.50
N TYR A 151 10.70 -7.26 -4.92
CA TYR A 151 11.44 -8.21 -5.72
C TYR A 151 12.77 -8.52 -5.04
N ARG A 152 13.28 -9.72 -5.30
CA ARG A 152 14.64 -10.10 -4.98
C ARG A 152 15.45 -10.15 -6.27
N SER A 153 16.57 -9.43 -6.31
CA SER A 153 17.51 -9.59 -7.41
C SER A 153 18.17 -10.95 -7.31
N GLU A 154 18.01 -11.77 -8.33
CA GLU A 154 18.67 -13.06 -8.49
C GLU A 154 19.45 -13.03 -9.81
N GLY A 155 20.74 -13.33 -9.74
CA GLY A 155 21.61 -13.29 -10.91
C GLY A 155 21.06 -14.16 -12.05
N GLY A 156 21.03 -13.61 -13.27
CA GLY A 156 20.61 -14.33 -14.47
C GLY A 156 19.09 -14.38 -14.72
N THR A 157 18.27 -13.70 -13.91
CA THR A 157 16.82 -13.57 -14.17
C THR A 157 16.48 -12.20 -14.77
N ASN A 158 15.44 -12.15 -15.62
CA ASN A 158 14.85 -10.87 -16.05
C ASN A 158 13.84 -10.41 -14.99
N PRO A 159 14.17 -9.41 -14.15
CA PRO A 159 13.33 -9.04 -13.02
C PRO A 159 11.95 -8.51 -13.46
N GLN A 160 11.85 -7.88 -14.63
CA GLN A 160 10.57 -7.41 -15.18
C GLN A 160 9.61 -8.58 -15.46
N ALA A 161 10.15 -9.68 -15.99
CA ALA A 161 9.38 -10.87 -16.32
C ALA A 161 9.04 -11.66 -15.04
N SER A 162 9.97 -11.73 -14.09
CA SER A 162 9.80 -12.49 -12.84
C SER A 162 8.92 -11.76 -11.81
N TYR A 163 8.92 -10.43 -11.80
CA TYR A 163 8.22 -9.61 -10.81
C TYR A 163 7.41 -8.48 -11.47
N PRO A 164 6.44 -8.81 -12.34
CA PRO A 164 5.76 -7.81 -13.15
C PRO A 164 5.00 -6.76 -12.33
N ILE A 165 4.48 -7.11 -11.15
CA ILE A 165 3.78 -6.19 -10.24
C ILE A 165 4.73 -5.11 -9.68
N TYR A 166 6.03 -5.39 -9.54
CA TYR A 166 6.99 -4.39 -9.09
C TYR A 166 7.13 -3.21 -10.06
N TYR A 167 7.01 -3.51 -11.36
CA TYR A 167 7.17 -2.52 -12.42
C TYR A 167 5.85 -1.98 -12.95
N ASN A 168 4.78 -2.76 -12.84
CA ASN A 168 3.43 -2.37 -13.22
C ASN A 168 2.46 -2.73 -12.08
N PRO A 169 2.39 -1.90 -11.03
CA PRO A 169 1.68 -2.24 -9.81
C PRO A 169 0.17 -2.30 -10.02
N VAL A 170 -0.51 -3.07 -9.17
CA VAL A 170 -1.98 -3.02 -9.06
C VAL A 170 -2.35 -1.72 -8.35
N ARG A 171 -3.30 -0.97 -8.92
CA ARG A 171 -3.66 0.38 -8.47
C ARG A 171 -5.09 0.40 -7.94
N TRP A 172 -5.30 1.05 -6.81
CA TRP A 172 -6.63 1.41 -6.32
C TRP A 172 -6.84 2.92 -6.51
N THR A 173 -7.90 3.27 -7.22
CA THR A 173 -8.34 4.65 -7.45
C THR A 173 -9.62 4.93 -6.67
N ALA A 174 -9.85 6.19 -6.33
CA ALA A 174 -11.18 6.60 -5.91
C ALA A 174 -12.19 6.38 -7.05
N SER A 175 -13.40 5.96 -6.71
CA SER A 175 -14.52 5.85 -7.64
C SER A 175 -14.66 7.14 -8.44
N LYS A 176 -14.88 7.04 -9.77
CA LYS A 176 -15.12 8.20 -10.65
C LYS A 176 -16.24 9.15 -10.18
N SER A 177 -17.06 8.75 -9.19
CA SER A 177 -18.09 9.58 -8.57
C SER A 177 -17.58 10.56 -7.51
N ALA A 178 -16.30 10.54 -7.12
CA ALA A 178 -15.74 11.47 -6.14
C ALA A 178 -14.96 12.62 -6.79
N THR A 179 -15.60 13.37 -7.70
CA THR A 179 -15.15 14.74 -7.97
C THR A 179 -15.52 15.58 -6.76
N VAL A 180 -14.65 15.66 -5.75
CA VAL A 180 -14.84 16.55 -4.61
C VAL A 180 -14.53 17.98 -5.07
N PRO A 181 -15.49 18.92 -5.07
CA PRO A 181 -15.16 20.33 -5.15
C PRO A 181 -14.38 20.70 -3.89
N SER A 182 -13.25 21.37 -4.07
CA SER A 182 -12.45 21.98 -3.00
C SER A 182 -13.36 22.76 -2.04
N GLY A 183 -13.65 22.22 -0.85
CA GLY A 183 -14.44 22.98 0.13
C GLY A 183 -14.92 22.29 1.40
N GLU A 184 -15.10 20.97 1.47
CA GLU A 184 -15.66 20.35 2.68
C GLU A 184 -14.89 19.10 3.14
N ARG A 185 -14.41 19.14 4.39
CA ARG A 185 -14.01 17.95 5.14
C ARG A 185 -15.22 17.03 5.27
N ARG A 186 -15.25 15.91 4.54
CA ARG A 186 -16.08 14.76 4.90
C ARG A 186 -15.36 13.45 4.60
N THR A 187 -15.31 12.61 5.63
CA THR A 187 -15.05 11.17 5.56
C THR A 187 -15.99 10.56 4.52
N ILE A 188 -15.43 9.88 3.52
CA ILE A 188 -16.22 9.08 2.57
C ILE A 188 -16.52 7.75 3.27
N ILE A 189 -17.78 7.52 3.65
CA ILE A 189 -18.30 6.21 4.06
C ILE A 189 -19.35 5.80 3.03
N GLN A 190 -19.21 4.55 2.56
CA GLN A 190 -20.03 3.75 1.63
C GLN A 190 -19.73 3.92 0.13
#